data_AF-A0AA88IIZ5-F1
#
_entry.id   AF-A0AA88IIZ5-F1
#
_cell.length_a   1.000
_cell.length_b   1.000
_cell.length_c   1.000
_cell.angle_alpha   90.00
_cell.angle_beta   90.00
_cell.angle_gamma   90.00
#
_symmetry.space_group_name_H-M   'P 1'
#
loop_
_entity.id
_entity.type
_entity.pdbx_description
1 polymer ?
#
loop_
_entity_poly.entity_id
_entity_poly.type
_entity_poly.pdbx_seq_one_letter_code
_entity_poly.pdbx_strand_id
1 'polypeptide(L)'
;MQNDLKNIEDASDDIMLLDEAAGPIPFMIGEAFIHCSQDEAQERLSSSKTGLENQMKSLEYAMNEVKSNMSDLKTQLYAKFGSNINLEADEE
;
A
#
# COMPACT_ATOMS: atom_id res chain seq x y z
N MET A 1 -4.36 3.54 -0.47
CA MET A 1 -3.35 2.85 0.36
C MET A 1 -2.79 3.74 1.46
N GLN A 2 -2.18 4.90 1.17
CA GLN A 2 -1.69 5.80 2.24
C GLN A 2 -2.80 6.33 3.16
N ASN A 3 -3.92 6.79 2.58
CA ASN A 3 -5.09 7.18 3.39
C ASN A 3 -5.65 6.01 4.20
N ASP A 4 -5.64 4.80 3.64
CA ASP A 4 -6.15 3.61 4.34
C ASP A 4 -5.26 3.23 5.53
N LEU A 5 -3.93 3.33 5.38
CA LEU A 5 -2.99 3.16 6.50
C LEU A 5 -3.25 4.17 7.60
N LYS A 6 -3.41 5.44 7.25
CA LYS A 6 -3.74 6.48 8.22
C LYS A 6 -5.07 6.20 8.91
N ASN A 7 -6.10 5.81 8.17
CA ASN A 7 -7.40 5.46 8.75
C ASN A 7 -7.29 4.27 9.72
N ILE A 8 -6.44 3.28 9.42
CA ILE A 8 -6.19 2.13 10.30
C ILE A 8 -5.46 2.59 11.58
N GLU A 9 -4.48 3.50 11.46
CA GLU A 9 -3.77 4.08 12.60
C GLU A 9 -4.72 4.90 13.48
N ASP A 10 -5.49 5.82 12.88
CA ASP A 10 -6.48 6.64 13.57
C ASP A 10 -7.51 5.74 14.31
N ALA A 11 -8.02 4.68 13.65
CA ALA A 11 -8.94 3.74 14.27
C ALA A 11 -8.31 2.89 15.39
N SER A 12 -7.04 2.52 15.25
CA SER A 12 -6.27 1.82 16.29
C SER A 12 -6.13 2.70 17.52
N ASP A 13 -5.75 3.97 17.33
CA ASP A 13 -5.62 4.93 18.42
C ASP A 13 -6.97 5.16 19.11
N ASP A 14 -8.05 5.35 18.35
CA ASP A 14 -9.41 5.52 18.88
C ASP A 14 -9.84 4.35 19.77
N ILE A 15 -9.54 3.10 19.38
CA ILE A 15 -9.84 1.92 20.20
C ILE A 15 -9.03 1.93 21.50
N MET A 16 -7.76 2.35 21.48
CA MET A 16 -6.93 2.42 22.68
C MET A 16 -7.41 3.48 23.69
N LEU A 17 -8.14 4.48 23.22
CA LEU A 17 -8.72 5.53 24.07
C LEU A 17 -10.03 5.09 24.74
N LEU A 18 -10.63 3.98 24.32
CA LEU A 18 -11.86 3.47 24.92
C LEU A 18 -11.60 2.88 26.31
N ASP A 19 -12.59 3.00 27.18
CA ASP A 19 -12.60 2.30 28.46
C ASP A 19 -12.68 0.79 28.21
N GLU A 20 -12.02 -0.02 29.05
CA GLU A 20 -12.13 -1.49 29.02
C GLU A 20 -13.59 -1.95 29.19
N ALA A 21 -14.43 -1.12 29.83
CA ALA A 21 -15.87 -1.36 29.98
C ALA A 21 -16.74 -0.95 28.77
N ALA A 22 -16.16 -0.40 27.70
CA ALA A 22 -16.90 0.17 26.55
C ALA A 22 -17.68 -0.86 25.69
N GLY A 23 -17.58 -2.15 26.01
CA GLY A 23 -18.26 -3.22 25.29
C GLY A 23 -17.55 -3.61 23.98
N PRO A 24 -18.17 -4.48 23.18
CA PRO A 24 -17.56 -5.00 21.96
C PRO A 24 -17.50 -3.96 20.83
N ILE A 25 -16.43 -4.00 20.05
CA ILE A 25 -16.17 -3.11 18.91
C ILE A 25 -16.88 -3.63 17.67
N PRO A 26 -17.72 -2.80 17.00
CA PRO A 26 -18.27 -3.15 15.69
C PRO A 26 -17.20 -2.97 14.60
N PHE A 27 -16.65 -4.07 14.12
CA PHE A 27 -15.62 -4.12 13.08
C PHE A 27 -16.23 -4.40 11.70
N MET A 28 -15.92 -3.56 10.71
CA MET A 28 -16.46 -3.67 9.35
C MET A 28 -15.65 -4.66 8.50
N ILE A 29 -16.32 -5.61 7.86
CA ILE A 29 -15.74 -6.53 6.87
C ILE A 29 -16.63 -6.53 5.63
N GLY A 30 -16.11 -6.00 4.51
CA GLY A 30 -16.89 -5.81 3.30
C GLY A 30 -18.05 -4.85 3.53
N GLU A 31 -19.27 -5.37 3.56
CA GLU A 31 -20.52 -4.62 3.76
C GLU A 31 -21.21 -4.93 5.10
N ALA A 32 -20.59 -5.73 5.97
CA ALA A 32 -21.17 -6.16 7.24
C ALA A 32 -20.32 -5.74 8.44
N PHE A 33 -20.95 -5.61 9.60
CA PHE A 33 -20.27 -5.40 10.88
C PHE A 33 -20.32 -6.67 11.75
N ILE A 34 -19.19 -7.02 12.33
CA ILE A 34 -19.08 -8.05 13.36
C ILE A 34 -18.67 -7.41 14.68
N HIS A 35 -19.20 -7.90 15.79
CA HIS A 35 -18.78 -7.43 17.10
C HIS A 35 -17.62 -8.28 17.59
N CYS A 36 -16.47 -7.65 17.87
CA CYS A 36 -15.29 -8.32 18.40
C CYS A 36 -14.78 -7.60 19.66
N SER A 37 -13.83 -8.22 20.38
CA SER A 37 -13.17 -7.54 21.49
C SER A 37 -12.26 -6.41 20.98
N GLN A 38 -11.84 -5.52 21.88
CA GLN A 38 -10.85 -4.49 21.56
C GLN A 38 -9.52 -5.13 21.09
N ASP A 39 -9.04 -6.16 21.80
CA ASP A 39 -7.82 -6.90 21.43
C ASP A 39 -7.92 -7.52 20.04
N GLU A 40 -9.06 -8.14 19.72
CA GLU A 40 -9.28 -8.76 18.40
C GLU A 40 -9.36 -7.70 17.30
N ALA A 41 -10.00 -6.56 17.57
CA ALA A 41 -10.03 -5.44 16.64
C ALA A 41 -8.61 -4.91 16.37
N GLN A 42 -7.80 -4.76 17.41
CA GLN A 42 -6.39 -4.32 17.29
C GLN A 42 -5.54 -5.30 16.48
N GLU A 43 -5.67 -6.61 16.74
CA GLU A 43 -4.95 -7.63 15.97
C GLU A 43 -5.33 -7.61 14.48
N ARG A 44 -6.62 -7.43 14.17
CA ARG A 44 -7.13 -7.32 12.80
C ARG A 44 -6.63 -6.05 12.10
N LEU A 45 -6.62 -4.91 12.79
CA LEU A 45 -6.07 -3.65 12.27
C LEU A 45 -4.57 -3.77 11.99
N SER A 46 -3.80 -4.33 12.92
CA SER A 46 -2.35 -4.57 12.76
C SER A 46 -2.03 -5.50 11.59
N SER A 47 -2.80 -6.58 11.44
CA SER A 47 -2.67 -7.51 10.30
C SER A 47 -2.98 -6.81 8.98
N SER A 48 -4.03 -5.98 8.95
CA SER A 48 -4.43 -5.21 7.76
C SER A 48 -3.35 -4.19 7.37
N LYS A 49 -2.81 -3.45 8.35
CA LYS A 49 -1.69 -2.51 8.15
C LYS A 49 -0.49 -3.21 7.51
N THR A 50 -0.04 -4.33 8.10
CA THR A 50 1.09 -5.11 7.57
C THR A 50 0.82 -5.59 6.14
N GLY A 51 -0.40 -6.04 5.85
CA GLY A 51 -0.81 -6.46 4.51
C GLY A 51 -0.75 -5.33 3.48
N LEU A 52 -1.23 -4.13 3.84
CA LEU A 52 -1.17 -2.93 3.01
C LEU A 52 0.27 -2.47 2.75
N GLU A 53 1.12 -2.42 3.78
CA GLU A 53 2.52 -2.04 3.65
C GLU A 53 3.30 -2.98 2.72
N ASN A 54 3.06 -4.29 2.82
CA ASN A 54 3.70 -5.28 1.96
C ASN A 54 3.25 -5.13 0.50
N GLN A 55 1.98 -4.86 0.26
CA GLN A 55 1.47 -4.59 -1.09
C GLN A 55 2.09 -3.32 -1.69
N MET A 56 2.22 -2.25 -0.90
CA MET A 56 2.90 -1.02 -1.34
C MET A 56 4.36 -1.30 -1.73
N LYS A 57 5.12 -2.03 -0.90
CA LYS A 57 6.50 -2.43 -1.20
C LYS A 57 6.59 -3.27 -2.48
N SER A 58 5.66 -4.20 -2.68
CA SER A 58 5.61 -5.01 -3.89
C SER A 58 5.35 -4.18 -5.15
N LEU A 59 4.44 -3.20 -5.07
CA LEU A 59 4.15 -2.29 -6.18
C LEU A 59 5.34 -1.38 -6.50
N GLU A 60 6.03 -0.87 -5.48
CA GLU A 60 7.24 -0.06 -5.65
C GLU A 60 8.37 -0.86 -6.30
N TYR A 61 8.57 -2.12 -5.88
CA TYR A 61 9.52 -3.02 -6.51
C TYR A 61 9.20 -3.25 -7.98
N ALA A 62 7.95 -3.58 -8.31
CA ALA A 62 7.52 -3.80 -9.69
C ALA A 62 7.67 -2.53 -10.54
N MET A 63 7.38 -1.34 -9.99
CA MET A 63 7.60 -0.07 -10.68
C MET A 63 9.08 0.14 -11.01
N ASN A 64 9.97 -0.11 -10.05
CA ASN A 64 11.41 0.05 -10.24
C ASN A 64 11.97 -0.95 -11.25
N GLU A 65 11.48 -2.19 -11.24
CA GLU A 65 11.83 -3.21 -12.24
C GLU A 65 11.43 -2.76 -13.65
N VAL A 66 10.20 -2.27 -13.84
CA VAL A 66 9.73 -1.77 -15.14
C VAL A 66 10.57 -0.59 -15.60
N LYS A 67 10.90 0.37 -14.71
CA LYS A 67 11.77 1.51 -15.05
C LYS A 67 13.18 1.06 -15.45
N SER A 68 13.75 0.09 -14.74
CA SER A 68 15.06 -0.48 -15.07
C SER A 68 15.04 -1.13 -16.46
N ASN A 69 14.04 -1.98 -16.73
CA ASN A 69 13.88 -2.64 -18.02
C ASN A 69 13.72 -1.64 -19.16
N MET A 70 12.99 -0.54 -18.92
CA MET A 70 12.83 0.54 -19.90
C MET A 70 14.15 1.26 -20.18
N SER A 71 14.95 1.57 -19.15
CA SER A 71 16.28 2.17 -19.29
C SER A 71 17.25 1.27 -20.06
N ASP A 72 17.26 -0.02 -19.76
CA ASP A 72 18.10 -1.00 -20.45
C ASP A 72 17.69 -1.12 -21.93
N LEU A 73 16.39 -1.13 -22.20
CA LEU A 73 15.88 -1.18 -23.57
C LEU A 73 16.20 0.10 -24.35
N LYS A 74 16.03 1.29 -23.75
CA LYS A 74 16.46 2.57 -24.34
C LYS A 74 17.93 2.51 -24.74
N THR A 75 18.79 2.04 -23.83
CA THR A 75 20.23 1.89 -24.08
C THR A 75 20.53 0.98 -25.26
N GLN A 76 19.87 -0.18 -25.34
CA GLN A 76 20.04 -1.13 -26.44
C GLN A 76 19.58 -0.54 -27.78
N LEU A 77 18.47 0.20 -27.79
CA LEU A 77 17.96 0.85 -28.99
C LEU A 77 18.89 1.97 -29.48
N TYR A 78 19.40 2.81 -28.57
CA TYR A 78 20.37 3.84 -28.92
C TYR A 78 21.70 3.25 -29.42
N ALA A 79 22.17 2.14 -28.84
CA ALA A 79 23.35 1.44 -29.34
C ALA A 79 23.16 0.92 -30.78
N LYS A 80 21.94 0.51 -31.15
CA LYS A 80 21.62 -0.07 -32.46
C LYS A 80 21.29 0.98 -33.52
N PHE A 81 20.53 2.01 -33.15
CA PHE A 81 19.97 2.99 -34.10
C PHE A 81 20.66 4.36 -34.02
N GLY A 82 21.44 4.63 -32.98
CA GLY A 82 22.17 5.88 -32.78
C GLY A 82 21.22 7.09 -32.72
N SER A 83 21.64 8.19 -33.37
CA SER A 83 20.89 9.44 -33.45
C SER A 83 19.71 9.41 -34.43
N ASN A 84 19.36 8.26 -35.01
CA ASN A 84 18.21 8.15 -35.93
C ASN A 84 16.86 8.04 -35.20
N ILE A 85 16.87 7.93 -33.87
CA ILE A 85 15.67 7.86 -33.02
C ILE A 85 15.80 8.83 -31.84
N ASN A 86 14.66 9.24 -31.27
CA ASN A 86 14.61 10.03 -30.03
C ASN A 86 13.57 9.42 -29.09
N LEU A 87 14.01 8.84 -27.97
CA LEU A 87 13.19 8.10 -27.00
C LEU A 87 12.97 8.87 -25.69
N GLU A 88 13.43 10.12 -25.61
CA GLU A 88 13.33 10.98 -24.42
C GLU A 88 12.13 11.95 -24.44
N ALA A 89 11.17 11.74 -25.36
CA ALA A 89 10.02 12.63 -25.51
C ALA A 89 8.97 12.50 -24.38
N ASP A 90 9.06 11.46 -23.55
CA ASP A 90 8.07 11.11 -22.53
C ASP A 90 8.55 11.32 -21.08
N GLU A 91 9.67 12.02 -20.84
CA GLU A 91 10.19 12.30 -19.48
C GLU A 91 9.69 13.63 -18.86
N GLU A 92 8.58 14.20 -19.35
CA GLU A 92 7.86 15.33 -18.72
C GLU A 92 6.70 14.89 -17.80
#